data_AF-A0A7I6NAV7-F1
#
_entry.id   AF-A0A7I6NAV7-F1
#
_cell.length_a   1.000
_cell.length_b   1.000
_cell.length_c   1.000
_cell.angle_alpha   90.00
_cell.angle_beta   90.00
_cell.angle_gamma   90.00
#
_symmetry.space_group_name_H-M   'P 1'
#
loop_
_entity.id
_entity.type
_entity.pdbx_description
1 polymer ?
#
loop_
_entity_poly.entity_id
_entity_poly.type
_entity_poly.pdbx_seq_one_letter_code
_entity_poly.pdbx_strand_id
1 'polypeptide(L)'
;DKMMARFQTERKRKLRNASAFALHDSDSEQEGEDDSLFLTHKGARIGEDDYDQLNADGPLEEDDEDRKMDRDIVDKLHFGGGKGDADAPEDADGKRKTHKEVMQEVMMKAKLYKAERQKNKNSQEDATDKLDEGFADLRGLLDFRPTRANGKELLPKEPMDDFDKLTSEFAFEAKAKATERRMSPEEAAAKERDRLAELEKKRVARMHGADDDSDSDDDGKRKGKKGKKGKKKEK
;
A
#
# COMPACT_ATOMS: atom_id res chain seq x y z
N ASP A 1 11.86 -3.31 18.01
CA ASP A 1 10.62 -3.10 18.81
C ASP A 1 9.31 -3.22 18.04
N LYS A 2 9.09 -2.48 16.93
CA LYS A 2 7.81 -2.52 16.18
C LYS A 2 7.45 -3.91 15.61
N MET A 3 8.43 -4.71 15.18
CA MET A 3 8.19 -6.08 14.71
C MET A 3 7.81 -7.05 15.84
N MET A 4 8.42 -6.91 17.02
CA MET A 4 8.04 -7.69 18.21
C MET A 4 6.64 -7.34 18.70
N ALA A 5 6.28 -6.04 18.70
CA ALA A 5 4.94 -5.60 19.04
C ALA A 5 3.88 -6.18 18.09
N ARG A 6 4.14 -6.16 16.77
CA ARG A 6 3.26 -6.79 15.77
C ARG A 6 3.11 -8.29 16.00
N PHE A 7 4.22 -8.99 16.24
CA PHE A 7 4.20 -10.43 16.52
C PHE A 7 3.41 -10.77 17.79
N GLN A 8 3.56 -9.99 18.86
CA GLN A 8 2.77 -10.17 20.09
C GLN A 8 1.28 -9.91 19.86
N THR A 9 0.92 -8.87 19.10
CA THR A 9 -0.49 -8.60 18.77
C THR A 9 -1.11 -9.69 17.90
N GLU A 10 -0.36 -10.23 16.94
CA GLU A 10 -0.82 -11.30 16.07
C GLU A 10 -1.02 -12.61 16.85
N ARG A 11 -0.09 -12.93 17.75
CA ARG A 11 -0.19 -14.11 18.62
C ARG A 11 -1.40 -14.04 19.57
N LYS A 12 -1.67 -12.86 20.14
CA LYS A 12 -2.87 -12.62 20.98
C LYS A 12 -4.17 -12.77 20.17
N ARG A 13 -4.21 -12.27 18.93
CA ARG A 13 -5.38 -12.42 18.03
C ARG A 13 -5.64 -13.89 17.67
N LYS A 14 -4.58 -14.66 17.40
CA LYS A 14 -4.65 -16.09 17.11
C LYS A 14 -5.18 -16.89 18.31
N LEU A 15 -4.72 -16.59 19.53
CA LEU A 15 -5.20 -17.26 20.76
C LEU A 15 -6.67 -16.98 21.06
N ARG A 16 -7.15 -15.74 20.85
CA ARG A 16 -8.57 -15.38 21.07
C ARG A 16 -9.53 -16.15 20.16
N ASN A 17 -9.08 -16.49 18.95
CA ASN A 17 -9.89 -17.20 17.97
C ASN A 17 -9.57 -18.70 17.91
N ALA A 18 -8.72 -19.21 18.81
CA ALA A 18 -8.29 -20.61 18.78
C ALA A 18 -9.42 -21.58 19.19
N SER A 19 -10.31 -21.17 20.09
CA SER A 19 -11.49 -21.95 20.49
C SER A 19 -12.59 -21.96 19.43
N ALA A 20 -12.66 -20.96 18.54
CA ALA A 20 -13.67 -20.87 17.48
C ALA A 20 -13.54 -21.95 16.40
N PHE A 21 -12.39 -22.65 16.33
CA PHE A 21 -12.13 -23.73 15.36
C PHE A 21 -11.90 -25.08 16.04
N ALA A 22 -11.98 -25.15 17.38
CA ALA A 22 -11.82 -26.39 18.14
C ALA A 22 -13.16 -27.13 18.21
N LEU A 23 -13.53 -27.80 17.12
CA LEU A 23 -14.79 -28.56 16.99
C LEU A 23 -14.92 -29.75 17.97
N HIS A 24 -13.85 -30.06 18.73
CA HIS A 24 -13.80 -31.16 19.68
C HIS A 24 -14.18 -30.76 21.12
N ASP A 25 -14.21 -29.46 21.44
CA ASP A 25 -14.50 -28.96 22.81
C ASP A 25 -15.95 -28.46 22.97
N SER A 26 -16.75 -28.45 21.90
CA SER A 26 -18.16 -28.02 21.92
C SER A 26 -19.17 -29.16 22.01
N ASP A 27 -18.70 -30.40 22.17
CA ASP A 27 -19.54 -31.61 22.31
C ASP A 27 -19.57 -32.11 23.77
N SER A 28 -19.06 -31.32 24.73
CA SER A 28 -19.27 -31.60 26.15
C SER A 28 -20.67 -31.12 26.54
N GLU A 29 -21.55 -32.05 26.86
CA GLU A 29 -22.95 -31.86 27.24
C GLU A 29 -23.15 -31.00 28.51
N GLN A 30 -22.92 -29.70 28.39
CA GLN A 30 -23.35 -28.73 29.38
C GLN A 30 -24.67 -28.15 28.88
N GLU A 31 -25.77 -28.75 29.36
CA GLU A 31 -27.13 -28.20 29.24
C GLU A 31 -27.14 -26.72 29.69
N GLY A 32 -27.08 -25.84 28.69
CA GLY A 32 -27.27 -24.41 28.81
C GLY A 32 -27.90 -23.97 27.51
N GLU A 33 -29.19 -23.66 27.56
CA GLU A 33 -30.08 -23.34 26.43
C GLU A 33 -29.63 -22.09 25.62
N ASP A 34 -28.50 -21.49 25.96
CA ASP A 34 -28.01 -20.21 25.46
C ASP A 34 -26.70 -20.28 24.63
N ASP A 35 -26.09 -21.47 24.45
CA ASP A 35 -24.89 -21.71 23.61
C ASP A 35 -25.20 -22.62 22.41
N SER A 36 -26.45 -22.56 21.92
CA SER A 36 -26.78 -23.06 20.58
C SER A 36 -25.77 -22.48 19.58
N LEU A 37 -25.28 -23.27 18.63
CA LEU A 37 -24.34 -22.86 17.58
C LEU A 37 -24.98 -21.75 16.71
N PHE A 38 -25.00 -20.51 17.18
CA PHE A 38 -25.55 -19.39 16.44
C PHE A 38 -24.64 -19.13 15.24
N LEU A 39 -25.23 -19.07 14.04
CA LEU A 39 -24.49 -18.70 12.84
C LEU A 39 -23.99 -17.25 13.03
N THR A 40 -22.68 -17.06 13.00
CA THR A 40 -22.07 -15.73 13.10
C THR A 40 -21.30 -15.40 11.82
N HIS A 41 -21.50 -14.20 11.27
CA HIS A 41 -20.65 -13.66 10.20
C HIS A 41 -19.87 -12.47 10.77
N LYS A 42 -18.53 -12.54 10.70
CA LYS A 42 -17.62 -11.53 11.30
C LYS A 42 -17.82 -11.30 12.82
N GLY A 43 -18.39 -12.27 13.54
CA GLY A 43 -18.57 -12.21 14.99
C GLY A 43 -19.85 -11.50 15.47
N ALA A 44 -20.76 -11.13 14.55
CA ALA A 44 -22.13 -10.78 14.88
C ALA A 44 -23.03 -12.01 14.75
N ARG A 45 -23.96 -12.23 15.69
CA ARG A 45 -24.99 -13.26 15.61
C ARG A 45 -25.93 -12.88 14.45
N ILE A 46 -26.14 -13.80 13.52
CA ILE A 46 -27.11 -13.65 12.43
C ILE A 46 -28.45 -14.18 12.95
N GLY A 47 -29.42 -13.30 13.18
CA GLY A 47 -30.79 -13.67 13.54
C GLY A 47 -31.64 -13.99 12.30
N GLU A 48 -32.85 -14.52 12.50
CA GLU A 48 -33.81 -14.83 11.42
C GLU A 48 -34.10 -13.61 10.53
N ASP A 49 -34.16 -12.42 11.12
CA ASP A 49 -34.41 -11.14 10.43
C ASP A 49 -33.21 -10.65 9.60
N ASP A 50 -31.98 -11.07 9.94
CA ASP A 50 -30.76 -10.67 9.22
C ASP A 50 -30.59 -11.44 7.91
N TYR A 51 -31.23 -12.62 7.77
CA TYR A 51 -31.15 -13.41 6.52
C TYR A 51 -31.83 -12.69 5.36
N ASP A 52 -32.96 -12.02 5.60
CA ASP A 52 -33.67 -11.24 4.59
C ASP A 52 -32.85 -10.02 4.14
N GLN A 53 -32.10 -9.43 5.08
CA GLN A 53 -31.28 -8.25 4.80
C GLN A 53 -29.93 -8.62 4.15
N LEU A 54 -29.34 -9.77 4.50
CA LEU A 54 -28.16 -10.34 3.83
C LEU A 54 -28.50 -10.79 2.39
N ASN A 55 -29.75 -11.18 2.15
CA ASN A 55 -30.27 -11.50 0.81
C ASN A 55 -30.75 -10.26 0.02
N ALA A 56 -30.86 -9.09 0.66
CA ALA A 56 -31.27 -7.84 0.02
C ALA A 56 -30.11 -7.19 -0.76
N ASP A 57 -28.88 -7.37 -0.27
CA ASP A 57 -27.66 -7.05 -0.98
C ASP A 57 -27.38 -8.23 -1.92
N GLY A 58 -27.98 -8.20 -3.11
CA GLY A 58 -27.98 -9.28 -4.09
C GLY A 58 -26.65 -10.02 -4.28
N PRO A 59 -26.69 -11.25 -4.83
CA PRO A 59 -25.56 -12.17 -4.87
C PRO A 59 -24.31 -11.45 -5.38
N LEU A 60 -23.33 -11.41 -4.48
CA LEU A 60 -21.96 -11.00 -4.77
C LEU A 60 -21.50 -11.66 -6.06
N GLU A 61 -21.27 -10.82 -7.07
CA GLU A 61 -20.39 -11.07 -8.21
C GLU A 61 -20.70 -12.32 -9.07
N GLU A 62 -21.39 -12.03 -10.18
CA GLU A 62 -21.04 -12.48 -11.54
C GLU A 62 -20.95 -14.00 -11.75
N ASP A 63 -22.12 -14.66 -11.85
CA ASP A 63 -22.50 -15.63 -12.91
C ASP A 63 -23.78 -16.44 -12.53
N ASP A 64 -24.82 -15.79 -11.97
CA ASP A 64 -26.02 -16.49 -11.48
C ASP A 64 -27.33 -15.73 -11.81
N GLU A 65 -27.41 -15.10 -12.99
CA GLU A 65 -28.66 -14.48 -13.48
C GLU A 65 -29.76 -15.51 -13.83
N ASP A 66 -29.42 -16.80 -13.93
CA ASP A 66 -30.35 -17.86 -14.35
C ASP A 66 -31.18 -18.50 -13.22
N ARG A 67 -31.00 -18.08 -11.95
CA ARG A 67 -31.65 -18.76 -10.81
C ARG A 67 -32.94 -18.10 -10.30
N LYS A 68 -33.54 -17.16 -11.03
CA LYS A 68 -34.95 -16.79 -10.79
C LYS A 68 -35.84 -17.86 -11.42
N MET A 69 -35.89 -19.03 -10.78
CA MET A 69 -36.75 -20.12 -11.21
C MET A 69 -38.20 -19.69 -11.09
N ASP A 70 -38.93 -19.78 -12.20
CA ASP A 70 -40.34 -19.40 -12.27
C ASP A 70 -41.14 -20.21 -11.25
N ARG A 71 -42.16 -19.62 -10.62
CA ARG A 71 -42.91 -20.28 -9.53
C ARG A 71 -43.50 -21.62 -9.99
N ASP A 72 -43.91 -21.67 -11.25
CA ASP A 72 -44.45 -22.87 -11.90
C ASP A 72 -43.37 -23.95 -12.13
N ILE A 73 -42.10 -23.57 -12.26
CA ILE A 73 -40.95 -24.48 -12.42
C ILE A 73 -40.57 -25.05 -11.05
N VAL A 74 -40.57 -24.22 -10.01
CA VAL A 74 -40.34 -24.60 -8.60
C VAL A 74 -41.37 -25.63 -8.15
N ASP A 75 -42.67 -25.40 -8.43
CA ASP A 75 -43.75 -26.33 -8.05
C ASP A 75 -43.69 -27.68 -8.80
N LYS A 76 -43.13 -27.70 -10.03
CA LYS A 76 -43.03 -28.91 -10.86
C LYS A 76 -41.75 -29.71 -10.63
N LEU A 77 -40.63 -29.05 -10.31
CA LEU A 77 -39.30 -29.66 -10.28
C LEU A 77 -38.69 -29.77 -8.89
N HIS A 78 -39.23 -29.09 -7.87
CA HIS A 78 -38.82 -29.35 -6.49
C HIS A 78 -39.46 -30.62 -5.95
N PHE A 79 -38.63 -31.40 -5.26
CA PHE A 79 -38.78 -32.80 -4.84
C PHE A 79 -39.99 -33.12 -3.93
N GLY A 80 -40.94 -32.19 -3.76
CA GLY A 80 -42.15 -32.34 -2.93
C GLY A 80 -43.47 -32.58 -3.70
N GLY A 81 -43.48 -32.57 -5.04
CA GLY A 81 -44.71 -32.65 -5.84
C GLY A 81 -44.80 -33.89 -6.73
N GLY A 82 -45.08 -35.06 -6.15
CA GLY A 82 -45.27 -36.33 -6.86
C GLY A 82 -46.54 -36.39 -7.74
N LYS A 83 -46.58 -35.65 -8.85
CA LYS A 83 -47.44 -35.98 -9.99
C LYS A 83 -46.57 -36.46 -11.14
N GLY A 84 -46.65 -37.76 -11.36
CA GLY A 84 -45.70 -38.53 -12.16
C GLY A 84 -45.72 -38.23 -13.65
N ASP A 85 -44.60 -38.58 -14.27
CA ASP A 85 -44.47 -39.13 -15.64
C ASP A 85 -45.32 -38.45 -16.73
N ALA A 86 -45.63 -37.16 -16.64
CA ALA A 86 -46.42 -36.46 -17.65
C ALA A 86 -45.55 -35.57 -18.56
N ASP A 87 -44.46 -35.02 -18.04
CA ASP A 87 -43.60 -34.03 -18.73
C ASP A 87 -42.25 -34.63 -19.20
N ALA A 88 -42.30 -35.80 -19.86
CA ALA A 88 -41.13 -36.25 -20.63
C ALA A 88 -41.08 -35.42 -21.94
N PRO A 89 -39.94 -34.82 -22.31
CA PRO A 89 -39.85 -33.99 -23.50
C PRO A 89 -40.22 -34.82 -24.74
N GLU A 90 -41.29 -34.41 -25.43
CA GLU A 90 -41.69 -34.97 -26.72
C GLU A 90 -40.67 -34.57 -27.79
N ASP A 91 -40.28 -35.53 -28.64
CA ASP A 91 -39.49 -35.23 -29.82
C ASP A 91 -40.28 -34.37 -30.81
N ALA A 92 -39.59 -33.80 -31.81
CA ALA A 92 -40.17 -33.02 -32.90
C ALA A 92 -41.31 -33.73 -33.66
N ASP A 93 -41.45 -35.05 -33.51
CA ASP A 93 -42.49 -35.91 -34.08
C ASP A 93 -43.65 -36.24 -33.11
N GLY A 94 -43.73 -35.60 -31.93
CA GLY A 94 -44.82 -35.77 -30.96
C GLY A 94 -44.85 -37.14 -30.27
N LYS A 95 -43.75 -37.89 -30.32
CA LYS A 95 -43.61 -39.19 -29.65
C LYS A 95 -42.73 -39.02 -28.42
N ARG A 96 -43.13 -39.69 -27.32
CA ARG A 96 -42.31 -39.78 -26.12
C ARG A 96 -41.07 -40.60 -26.44
N LYS A 97 -39.90 -40.08 -26.09
CA LYS A 97 -38.63 -40.82 -26.16
C LYS A 97 -38.73 -42.12 -25.38
N THR A 98 -38.22 -43.20 -25.95
CA THR A 98 -38.09 -44.45 -25.19
C THR A 98 -37.09 -44.25 -24.06
N HIS A 99 -37.25 -44.95 -22.93
CA HIS A 99 -36.31 -44.87 -21.81
C HIS A 99 -34.85 -45.13 -22.24
N LYS A 100 -34.65 -45.99 -23.25
CA LYS A 100 -33.34 -46.27 -23.85
C LYS A 100 -32.75 -45.04 -24.55
N GLU A 101 -33.55 -44.32 -25.33
CA GLU A 101 -33.14 -43.08 -26.00
C GLU A 101 -32.86 -41.96 -24.99
N VAL A 102 -33.74 -41.78 -23.99
CA VAL A 102 -33.51 -40.83 -22.89
C VAL A 102 -32.20 -41.14 -22.17
N MET A 103 -31.97 -42.40 -21.84
CA MET A 103 -30.74 -42.82 -21.16
C MET A 103 -29.50 -42.57 -22.03
N GLN A 104 -29.58 -42.84 -23.34
CA GLN A 104 -28.50 -42.54 -24.28
C GLN A 104 -28.22 -41.04 -24.39
N GLU A 105 -29.26 -40.19 -24.46
CA GLU A 105 -29.11 -38.74 -24.48
C GLU A 105 -28.47 -38.21 -23.19
N VAL A 106 -28.91 -38.71 -22.03
CA VAL A 106 -28.32 -38.34 -20.73
C VAL A 106 -26.85 -38.75 -20.67
N MET A 107 -26.52 -39.96 -21.11
CA MET A 107 -25.13 -40.42 -21.19
C MET A 107 -24.29 -39.57 -22.14
N MET A 108 -24.82 -39.18 -23.30
CA MET A 108 -24.14 -38.34 -24.27
C MET A 108 -23.91 -36.93 -23.73
N LYS A 109 -24.93 -36.31 -23.13
CA LYS A 109 -24.82 -35.00 -22.48
C LYS A 109 -23.82 -35.02 -21.31
N ALA A 110 -23.87 -36.04 -20.47
CA ALA A 110 -22.91 -36.21 -19.37
C ALA A 110 -21.47 -36.37 -19.86
N LYS A 111 -21.27 -37.14 -20.94
CA LYS A 111 -19.94 -37.29 -21.58
C LYS A 111 -19.45 -35.98 -22.20
N LEU A 112 -20.32 -35.26 -22.91
CA LEU A 112 -19.99 -33.96 -23.51
C LEU A 112 -19.60 -32.95 -22.44
N TYR A 113 -20.40 -32.84 -21.38
CA TYR A 113 -20.14 -31.90 -20.30
C TYR A 113 -18.87 -32.23 -19.51
N LYS A 114 -18.57 -33.52 -19.30
CA LYS A 114 -17.29 -33.96 -18.73
C LYS A 114 -16.11 -33.60 -19.64
N ALA A 115 -16.23 -33.82 -20.95
CA ALA A 115 -15.20 -33.47 -21.92
C ALA A 115 -14.99 -31.95 -22.01
N GLU A 116 -16.06 -31.18 -21.96
CA GLU A 116 -16.03 -29.72 -21.93
C GLU A 116 -15.34 -29.19 -20.67
N ARG A 117 -15.69 -29.71 -19.47
CA ARG A 117 -14.99 -29.38 -18.23
C ARG A 117 -13.50 -29.70 -18.30
N GLN A 118 -13.14 -30.85 -18.86
CA GLN A 118 -11.74 -31.23 -19.04
C GLN A 118 -11.03 -30.28 -20.03
N LYS A 119 -11.67 -29.92 -21.15
CA LYS A 119 -11.13 -29.00 -22.14
C LYS A 119 -10.89 -27.61 -21.53
N ASN A 120 -11.84 -27.10 -20.75
CA ASN A 120 -11.72 -25.81 -20.08
C ASN A 120 -10.58 -25.83 -19.06
N LYS A 121 -10.49 -26.88 -18.24
CA LYS A 121 -9.38 -27.07 -17.30
C LYS A 121 -8.03 -27.10 -18.02
N ASN A 122 -7.89 -27.92 -19.07
CA ASN A 122 -6.67 -27.99 -19.86
C ASN A 122 -6.32 -26.62 -20.48
N SER A 123 -7.30 -25.87 -20.99
CA SER A 123 -7.04 -24.55 -21.56
C SER A 123 -6.57 -23.51 -20.52
N GLN A 124 -7.03 -23.64 -19.27
CA GLN A 124 -6.54 -22.83 -18.16
C GLN A 124 -5.11 -23.23 -17.78
N GLU A 125 -4.83 -24.53 -17.65
CA GLU A 125 -3.48 -25.05 -17.37
C GLU A 125 -2.49 -24.65 -18.48
N ASP A 126 -2.86 -24.79 -19.75
CA ASP A 126 -2.05 -24.36 -20.89
C ASP A 126 -1.77 -22.85 -20.88
N ALA A 127 -2.70 -22.04 -20.36
CA ALA A 127 -2.51 -20.59 -20.23
C ALA A 127 -1.60 -20.25 -19.05
N THR A 128 -1.70 -20.96 -17.93
CA THR A 128 -0.82 -20.77 -16.78
C THR A 128 0.61 -21.20 -17.10
N ASP A 129 0.79 -22.33 -17.77
CA ASP A 129 2.11 -22.84 -18.14
C ASP A 129 2.86 -21.85 -19.05
N LYS A 130 2.16 -21.26 -20.04
CA LYS A 130 2.72 -20.21 -20.91
C LYS A 130 3.11 -18.94 -20.16
N LEU A 131 2.37 -18.58 -19.11
CA LEU A 131 2.71 -17.42 -18.27
C LEU A 131 3.93 -17.72 -17.40
N ASP A 132 4.01 -18.94 -16.86
CA ASP A 132 5.12 -19.38 -16.01
C ASP A 132 6.42 -19.54 -16.81
N GLU A 133 6.36 -20.02 -18.05
CA GLU A 133 7.50 -20.06 -18.98
C GLU A 133 8.12 -18.67 -19.15
N GLY A 134 7.30 -17.62 -19.35
CA GLY A 134 7.76 -16.24 -19.49
C GLY A 134 8.19 -15.56 -18.18
N PHE A 135 7.83 -16.13 -17.02
CA PHE A 135 8.15 -15.53 -15.73
C PHE A 135 9.64 -15.64 -15.37
N ALA A 136 10.31 -16.73 -15.79
CA ALA A 136 11.74 -16.91 -15.57
C ALA A 136 12.57 -15.81 -16.27
N ASP A 137 12.20 -15.43 -17.49
CA ASP A 137 12.85 -14.36 -18.25
C ASP A 137 12.66 -13.00 -17.57
N LEU A 138 11.44 -12.71 -17.09
CA LEU A 138 11.14 -11.47 -16.36
C LEU A 138 11.91 -11.40 -15.04
N ARG A 139 12.09 -12.53 -14.36
CA ARG A 139 12.84 -12.59 -13.10
C ARG A 139 14.30 -12.20 -13.32
N GLY A 140 14.94 -12.70 -14.38
CA GLY A 140 16.31 -12.34 -14.73
C GLY A 140 16.49 -10.85 -15.03
N LEU A 141 15.49 -10.20 -15.64
CA LEU A 141 15.52 -8.76 -15.92
C LEU A 141 15.36 -7.91 -14.64
N LEU A 142 14.60 -8.40 -13.65
CA LEU A 142 14.36 -7.69 -12.39
C LEU A 142 15.60 -7.65 -11.48
N ASP A 143 16.52 -8.60 -11.63
CA ASP A 143 17.77 -8.65 -10.86
C ASP A 143 18.73 -7.49 -11.18
N PHE A 144 18.46 -6.67 -12.21
CA PHE A 144 19.19 -5.43 -12.50
C PHE A 144 19.01 -4.35 -11.42
N ARG A 145 17.95 -4.43 -10.60
CA ARG A 145 17.78 -3.57 -9.43
C ARG A 145 17.86 -4.43 -8.18
N PRO A 146 19.05 -4.61 -7.58
CA PRO A 146 19.12 -5.16 -6.23
C PRO A 146 18.23 -4.28 -5.36
N THR A 147 17.12 -4.86 -4.94
CA THR A 147 16.02 -4.13 -4.34
C THR A 147 16.54 -3.39 -3.11
N ARG A 148 16.50 -2.06 -3.16
CA ARG A 148 16.69 -1.18 -1.99
C ARG A 148 15.76 -1.54 -0.81
N ALA A 149 14.75 -2.39 -1.05
CA ALA A 149 13.83 -2.93 -0.06
C ALA A 149 14.51 -3.74 1.07
N ASN A 150 15.68 -4.34 0.82
CA ASN A 150 16.39 -5.16 1.81
C ASN A 150 17.58 -4.44 2.48
N GLY A 151 17.76 -3.13 2.24
CA GLY A 151 18.82 -2.33 2.89
C GLY A 151 20.26 -2.76 2.59
N LYS A 152 20.46 -3.70 1.67
CA LYS A 152 21.77 -4.14 1.20
C LYS A 152 21.93 -3.65 -0.23
N GLU A 153 22.70 -2.58 -0.41
CA GLU A 153 23.35 -2.30 -1.69
C GLU A 153 24.25 -3.51 -2.01
N LEU A 154 23.80 -4.36 -2.93
CA LEU A 154 24.55 -5.52 -3.40
C LEU A 154 25.61 -5.12 -4.44
N LEU A 155 25.45 -3.96 -5.05
CA LEU A 155 26.48 -3.37 -5.91
C LEU A 155 27.44 -2.60 -5.00
N PRO A 156 28.74 -2.97 -4.94
CA PRO A 156 29.72 -2.12 -4.31
C PRO A 156 29.62 -0.77 -5.01
N LYS A 157 29.37 0.30 -4.26
CA LYS A 157 29.44 1.65 -4.79
C LYS A 157 30.82 1.77 -5.43
N GLU A 158 30.85 1.87 -6.75
CA GLU A 158 32.11 2.06 -7.47
C GLU A 158 32.83 3.25 -6.83
N PRO A 159 34.17 3.16 -6.68
CA PRO A 159 34.92 4.27 -6.11
C PRO A 159 34.58 5.52 -6.92
N MET A 160 34.14 6.58 -6.23
CA MET A 160 33.73 7.82 -6.90
C MET A 160 34.82 8.26 -7.87
N ASP A 161 34.43 8.53 -9.11
CA ASP A 161 35.36 9.05 -10.11
C ASP A 161 35.90 10.42 -9.69
N ASP A 162 37.01 10.84 -10.27
CA ASP A 162 37.64 12.12 -9.93
C ASP A 162 36.71 13.31 -10.22
N PHE A 163 35.84 13.18 -11.22
CA PHE A 163 34.77 14.15 -11.48
C PHE A 163 33.71 14.16 -10.36
N ASP A 164 33.31 13.00 -9.85
CA ASP A 164 32.35 12.89 -8.75
C ASP A 164 32.92 13.43 -7.43
N LYS A 165 34.21 13.20 -7.17
CA LYS A 165 34.93 13.79 -6.03
C LYS A 165 34.93 15.32 -6.13
N LEU A 166 35.34 15.86 -7.27
CA LEU A 166 35.41 17.30 -7.51
C LEU A 166 34.04 17.98 -7.41
N THR A 167 32.98 17.35 -7.92
CA THR A 167 31.61 17.89 -7.81
C THR A 167 31.07 17.84 -6.39
N SER A 168 31.37 16.76 -5.65
CA SER A 168 31.08 16.65 -4.22
C SER A 168 31.80 17.75 -3.43
N GLU A 169 33.10 17.96 -3.69
CA GLU A 169 33.89 19.04 -3.10
C GLU A 169 33.29 20.42 -3.40
N PHE A 170 32.98 20.72 -4.67
CA PHE A 170 32.32 21.96 -5.06
C PHE A 170 30.93 22.17 -4.43
N ALA A 171 30.23 21.09 -4.08
CA ALA A 171 28.94 21.18 -3.41
C ALA A 171 29.07 21.60 -1.94
N PHE A 172 30.17 21.22 -1.28
CA PHE A 172 30.46 21.59 0.10
C PHE A 172 31.27 22.88 0.24
N GLU A 173 31.96 23.33 -0.83
CA GLU A 173 32.62 24.62 -0.84
C GLU A 173 31.62 25.77 -0.67
N ALA A 174 31.85 26.59 0.37
CA ALA A 174 31.05 27.78 0.62
C ALA A 174 31.29 28.81 -0.48
N LYS A 175 30.35 28.94 -1.41
CA LYS A 175 30.39 29.96 -2.46
C LYS A 175 30.36 31.36 -1.84
N ALA A 176 31.49 32.05 -1.85
CA ALA A 176 31.56 33.45 -1.45
C ALA A 176 30.81 34.31 -2.49
N LYS A 177 29.84 35.09 -2.03
CA LYS A 177 29.27 36.16 -2.86
C LYS A 177 30.26 37.31 -2.85
N ALA A 178 30.58 37.86 -4.02
CA ALA A 178 31.46 39.02 -4.11
C ALA A 178 30.89 40.15 -3.25
N THR A 179 31.57 40.48 -2.15
CA THR A 179 31.13 41.51 -1.21
C THR A 179 31.44 42.91 -1.72
N GLU A 180 32.47 43.06 -2.55
CA GLU A 180 32.97 44.36 -3.00
C GLU A 180 33.13 44.41 -4.52
N ARG A 181 32.80 45.57 -5.10
CA ARG A 181 33.05 45.86 -6.52
C ARG A 181 34.56 46.03 -6.73
N ARG A 182 35.09 45.53 -7.85
CA ARG A 182 36.48 45.81 -8.25
C ARG A 182 36.66 47.32 -8.44
N MET A 183 37.47 47.95 -7.59
CA MET A 183 37.75 49.39 -7.63
C MET A 183 38.60 49.75 -8.86
N SER A 184 38.39 50.95 -9.40
CA SER A 184 39.24 51.49 -10.47
C SER A 184 40.62 51.91 -9.91
N PRO A 185 41.67 52.03 -10.75
CA PRO A 185 43.00 52.43 -10.26
C PRO A 185 43.00 53.83 -9.65
N GLU A 186 42.14 54.72 -10.14
CA GLU A 186 41.98 56.08 -9.61
C GLU A 186 41.28 56.07 -8.24
N GLU A 187 40.24 55.26 -8.08
CA GLU A 187 39.55 55.10 -6.79
C GLU A 187 40.45 54.45 -5.73
N ALA A 188 41.36 53.56 -6.13
CA ALA A 188 42.35 52.97 -5.23
C ALA A 188 43.38 54.01 -4.76
N ALA A 189 43.88 54.85 -5.68
CA ALA A 189 44.80 55.94 -5.34
C ALA A 189 44.15 56.99 -4.42
N ALA A 190 42.88 57.31 -4.63
CA ALA A 190 42.12 58.21 -3.76
C ALA A 190 42.00 57.66 -2.34
N LYS A 191 41.67 56.37 -2.19
CA LYS A 191 41.62 55.70 -0.87
C LYS A 191 42.97 55.70 -0.17
N GLU A 192 44.07 55.48 -0.89
CA GLU A 192 45.42 55.57 -0.32
C GLU A 192 45.78 56.99 0.09
N ARG A 193 45.42 57.99 -0.72
CA ARG A 193 45.62 59.40 -0.41
C ARG A 193 44.85 59.81 0.85
N ASP A 194 43.60 59.38 0.98
CA ASP A 194 42.78 59.68 2.16
C ASP A 194 43.35 58.98 3.41
N ARG A 195 43.78 57.72 3.29
CA ARG A 195 44.46 57.00 4.36
C ARG A 195 45.75 57.70 4.81
N LEU A 196 46.56 58.20 3.88
CA LEU A 196 47.78 58.96 4.20
C LEU A 196 47.44 60.30 4.86
N ALA A 197 46.41 61.00 4.39
CA ALA A 197 45.95 62.25 4.98
C ALA A 197 45.44 62.05 6.42
N GLU A 198 44.71 60.96 6.69
CA GLU A 198 44.30 60.60 8.05
C GLU A 198 45.49 60.31 8.98
N LEU A 199 46.50 59.58 8.48
CA LEU A 199 47.72 59.31 9.23
C LEU A 199 48.53 60.58 9.52
N GLU A 200 48.60 61.49 8.55
CA GLU A 200 49.22 62.80 8.75
C GLU A 200 48.44 63.63 9.76
N LYS A 201 47.11 63.66 9.67
CA LYS A 201 46.24 64.31 10.66
C LYS A 201 46.47 63.75 12.06
N LYS A 202 46.55 62.42 12.21
CA LYS A 202 46.88 61.75 13.48
C LYS A 202 48.30 62.08 13.97
N ARG A 203 49.27 62.25 13.06
CA ARG A 203 50.63 62.69 13.41
C ARG A 203 50.64 64.13 13.92
N VAL A 204 49.92 65.02 13.24
CA VAL A 204 49.80 66.43 13.59
C VAL A 204 49.04 66.61 14.90
N ALA A 205 47.96 65.86 15.13
CA ALA A 205 47.22 65.85 16.40
C ALA A 205 48.12 65.48 17.59
N ARG A 206 48.92 64.40 17.47
CA ARG A 206 49.94 64.03 18.47
C ARG A 206 50.99 65.12 18.68
N MET A 207 51.39 65.83 17.62
CA MET A 207 52.31 66.97 17.70
C MET A 207 51.71 68.17 18.44
N HIS A 208 50.40 68.41 18.29
CA HIS A 208 49.69 69.49 18.97
C HIS A 208 49.20 69.12 20.38
N GLY A 209 49.47 67.90 20.86
CA GLY A 209 49.09 67.44 22.19
C GLY A 209 47.58 67.23 22.38
N ALA A 210 46.82 67.20 21.28
CA ALA A 210 45.40 66.88 21.29
C ALA A 210 45.22 65.36 21.09
N ASP A 211 45.65 64.58 22.07
CA ASP A 211 45.15 63.21 22.23
C ASP A 211 43.78 63.30 22.90
N ASP A 212 42.77 63.75 22.15
CA ASP A 212 41.37 63.59 22.56
C ASP A 212 40.91 62.21 22.09
N ASP A 213 40.63 61.37 23.07
CA ASP A 213 40.11 60.00 23.00
C ASP A 213 38.63 60.01 22.52
N SER A 214 38.35 60.79 21.46
CA SER A 214 37.01 61.08 20.93
C SER A 214 36.80 60.41 19.57
N ASP A 215 37.13 59.12 19.51
CA ASP A 215 36.60 58.17 18.51
C ASP A 215 35.96 56.99 19.24
N SER A 216 35.25 57.28 20.33
CA SER A 216 34.41 56.33 21.06
C SER A 216 32.95 56.76 20.90
N ASP A 217 32.39 56.59 19.71
CA ASP A 217 30.94 56.48 19.49
C ASP A 217 30.66 55.74 18.17
N ASP A 218 30.89 54.42 18.15
CA ASP A 218 30.01 53.51 17.40
C ASP A 218 29.24 52.65 18.41
N ASP A 219 28.05 53.15 18.66
CA ASP A 219 27.03 52.72 19.58
C ASP A 219 26.72 51.22 19.45
N GLY A 220 26.99 50.48 20.52
CA GLY A 220 26.68 49.06 20.62
C GLY A 220 25.17 48.79 20.57
N LYS A 221 24.60 48.64 19.36
CA LYS A 221 23.25 48.10 19.16
C LYS A 221 23.20 46.59 19.46
N ARG A 222 23.18 46.25 20.75
CA ARG A 222 22.72 44.96 21.26
C ARG A 222 21.21 44.80 20.99
N LYS A 223 20.84 44.25 19.83
CA LYS A 223 19.46 43.81 19.57
C LYS A 223 19.06 42.70 20.54
N GLY A 224 18.15 43.01 21.45
CA GLY A 224 17.55 42.08 22.40
C GLY A 224 16.92 40.87 21.70
N LYS A 225 17.42 39.68 22.04
CA LYS A 225 16.82 38.40 21.71
C LYS A 225 15.57 38.21 22.57
N LYS A 226 14.40 38.63 22.06
CA LYS A 226 13.09 38.36 22.67
C LYS A 226 12.88 36.83 22.74
N GLY A 227 13.01 36.28 23.94
CA GLY A 227 12.65 34.89 24.24
C GLY A 227 11.17 34.64 23.97
N LYS A 228 10.89 33.76 23.02
CA LYS A 228 9.56 33.23 22.72
C LYS A 228 9.19 32.24 23.83
N LYS A 229 8.59 32.72 24.93
CA LYS A 229 7.97 31.85 25.94
C LYS A 229 6.83 31.07 25.26
N GLY A 230 7.02 29.76 25.11
CA GLY A 230 5.95 28.84 24.75
C GLY A 230 4.88 28.84 25.84
N LYS A 231 3.64 29.20 25.47
CA LYS A 231 2.47 28.85 26.26
C LYS A 231 2.26 27.35 26.13
N LYS A 232 2.64 26.61 27.18
CA LYS A 232 2.11 25.27 27.44
C LYS A 232 0.61 25.39 27.68
N LYS A 233 -0.15 24.54 27.00
CA LYS A 233 -1.53 24.18 27.34
C LYS A 233 -1.51 23.47 28.70
N GLU A 234 -2.50 23.75 29.53
CA GLU A 234 -2.94 22.80 30.55
C GLU A 234 -4.45 22.93 30.77
N LYS A 235 -5.11 21.77 30.64
CA LYS A 235 -6.48 21.37 30.98
C LYS A 235 -7.66 22.16 30.43
#